data_AF-A0A2G2G6Y6-F1
#
_entry.id   AF-A0A2G2G6Y6-F1
#
_cell.length_a   1.000
_cell.length_b   1.000
_cell.length_c   1.000
_cell.angle_alpha   90.00
_cell.angle_beta   90.00
_cell.angle_gamma   90.00
#
_symmetry.space_group_name_H-M   'P 1'
#
loop_
_entity.id
_entity.type
_entity.pdbx_description
1 polymer ?
#
loop_
_entity_poly.entity_id
_entity_poly.type
_entity_poly.pdbx_seq_one_letter_code
_entity_poly.pdbx_strand_id
1 'polypeptide(L)'
;MNITKKLLHASLLTSIIFNLSGCFYKTLAPSEVKKAKEISIKGVNYTPEFNGLDAYYLAKEELVLGSEDSWYIHNEKLYIFKDASSKEEWFRHMSMMNKKATKQWKKLNAPREEEKFEDMTDAFMNGTSY
;
A
#
# COMPACT_ATOMS: atom_id res chain seq x y z
N MET A 1 49.85 -9.01 -48.85
CA MET A 1 48.71 -9.79 -49.35
C MET A 1 47.62 -9.75 -48.29
N ASN A 2 46.52 -8.99 -48.54
CA ASN A 2 45.10 -9.29 -48.27
C ASN A 2 44.79 -10.29 -47.10
N ILE A 3 43.89 -10.08 -46.12
CA ILE A 3 42.52 -9.52 -46.15
C ILE A 3 42.07 -9.16 -44.71
N THR A 4 41.31 -8.07 -44.59
CA THR A 4 40.44 -7.64 -43.49
C THR A 4 39.44 -8.69 -42.97
N LYS A 5 39.29 -8.83 -41.65
CA LYS A 5 38.01 -9.24 -41.04
C LYS A 5 37.70 -8.40 -39.80
N LYS A 6 36.70 -7.54 -39.95
CA LYS A 6 35.90 -6.92 -38.88
C LYS A 6 35.32 -8.02 -37.99
N LEU A 7 35.22 -7.74 -36.68
CA LEU A 7 34.29 -8.26 -35.66
C LEU A 7 35.06 -8.19 -34.33
N LEU A 8 34.55 -7.76 -33.18
CA LEU A 8 33.22 -7.37 -32.76
C LEU A 8 33.48 -6.59 -31.45
N HIS A 9 32.99 -5.36 -31.32
CA HIS A 9 32.98 -4.66 -30.04
C HIS A 9 31.98 -5.39 -29.12
N ALA A 10 32.44 -6.41 -28.39
CA ALA A 10 31.67 -7.03 -27.33
C ALA A 10 32.07 -6.39 -26.01
N SER A 11 31.45 -5.24 -25.73
CA SER A 11 31.40 -4.63 -24.41
C SER A 11 30.86 -5.67 -23.41
N LEU A 12 31.74 -6.23 -22.60
CA LEU A 12 31.39 -7.16 -21.54
C LEU A 12 30.89 -6.37 -20.31
N LEU A 13 29.79 -5.63 -20.48
CA LEU A 13 28.97 -5.21 -19.36
C LEU A 13 28.21 -6.45 -18.89
N THR A 14 28.85 -7.26 -18.05
CA THR A 14 28.14 -8.21 -17.22
C THR A 14 27.34 -7.40 -16.21
N SER A 15 26.12 -7.06 -16.64
CA SER A 15 25.06 -6.58 -15.78
C SER A 15 25.01 -7.50 -14.56
N ILE A 16 25.50 -6.99 -13.43
CA ILE A 16 25.16 -7.50 -12.12
C ILE A 16 23.65 -7.30 -12.04
N ILE A 17 22.91 -8.32 -12.42
CA ILE A 17 21.49 -8.43 -12.11
C ILE A 17 21.47 -8.48 -10.60
N PHE A 18 21.17 -7.33 -10.00
CA PHE A 18 20.71 -7.23 -8.65
C PHE A 18 19.54 -8.22 -8.54
N ASN A 19 19.84 -9.41 -8.03
CA ASN A 19 18.86 -10.30 -7.43
C ASN A 19 18.36 -9.57 -6.18
N LEU A 20 17.53 -8.55 -6.39
CA LEU A 20 16.59 -8.10 -5.40
C LEU A 20 15.68 -9.29 -5.20
N SER A 21 15.94 -10.03 -4.13
CA SER A 21 15.00 -10.91 -3.43
C SER A 21 13.77 -10.10 -3.02
N GLY A 22 13.03 -9.62 -4.02
CA GLY A 22 11.68 -9.14 -3.85
C GLY A 22 10.87 -10.37 -3.47
N CYS A 23 10.72 -10.60 -2.17
CA CYS A 23 9.53 -11.28 -1.68
C CYS A 23 8.34 -10.49 -2.24
N PHE A 24 7.81 -10.92 -3.39
CA PHE A 24 6.60 -10.36 -3.99
C PHE A 24 5.48 -10.56 -2.96
N TYR A 25 5.22 -9.55 -2.13
CA TYR A 25 4.08 -9.57 -1.22
C TYR A 25 2.83 -9.37 -2.06
N LYS A 26 1.83 -10.20 -1.77
CA LYS A 26 0.52 -10.05 -2.38
C LYS A 26 -0.13 -8.80 -1.80
N THR A 27 -0.07 -7.70 -2.54
CA THR A 27 -0.86 -6.50 -2.27
C THR A 27 -2.33 -6.88 -2.40
N LEU A 28 -3.08 -6.72 -1.31
CA LEU A 28 -4.53 -6.92 -1.33
C LEU A 28 -5.21 -5.84 -2.16
N ALA A 29 -6.35 -6.14 -2.79
CA ALA A 29 -7.22 -5.09 -3.30
C ALA A 29 -7.88 -4.33 -2.14
N PRO A 30 -8.20 -3.03 -2.27
CA PRO A 30 -8.87 -2.27 -1.21
C PRO A 30 -10.18 -2.91 -0.72
N SER A 31 -10.92 -3.59 -1.60
CA SER A 31 -12.17 -4.31 -1.27
C SER A 31 -11.95 -5.58 -0.45
N GLU A 32 -10.72 -6.10 -0.40
CA GLU A 32 -10.38 -7.33 0.34
C GLU A 32 -9.93 -7.03 1.77
N VAL A 33 -9.71 -5.77 2.12
CA VAL A 33 -9.34 -5.35 3.47
C VAL A 33 -10.56 -5.47 4.38
N LYS A 34 -10.68 -6.59 5.08
CA LYS A 34 -11.68 -6.79 6.14
C LYS A 34 -11.24 -6.08 7.41
N LYS A 35 -12.21 -5.58 8.21
CA LYS A 35 -11.92 -5.07 9.56
C LYS A 35 -11.25 -6.18 10.39
N ALA A 36 -10.06 -5.91 10.90
CA ALA A 36 -9.41 -6.79 11.85
C ALA A 36 -10.20 -6.91 13.15
N LYS A 37 -10.05 -8.08 13.78
CA LYS A 37 -10.55 -8.35 15.12
C LYS A 37 -9.80 -7.50 16.14
N GLU A 38 -10.49 -7.15 17.23
CA GLU A 38 -9.85 -6.55 18.40
C GLU A 38 -8.81 -7.50 19.01
N ILE A 39 -7.69 -6.94 19.45
CA ILE A 39 -6.62 -7.67 20.11
C ILE A 39 -6.65 -7.30 21.60
N SER A 40 -6.74 -8.30 22.47
CA SER A 40 -6.75 -8.09 23.92
C SER A 40 -5.34 -8.16 24.49
N ILE A 41 -4.87 -7.06 25.05
CA ILE A 41 -3.53 -6.92 25.64
C ILE A 41 -3.69 -6.60 27.12
N LYS A 42 -3.30 -7.56 27.97
CA LYS A 42 -3.41 -7.45 29.44
C LYS A 42 -4.83 -7.08 29.93
N GLY A 43 -5.87 -7.57 29.25
CA GLY A 43 -7.27 -7.31 29.59
C GLY A 43 -7.85 -6.00 29.03
N VAL A 44 -7.07 -5.24 28.27
CA VAL A 44 -7.54 -4.07 27.52
C VAL A 44 -7.67 -4.44 26.05
N ASN A 45 -8.84 -4.20 25.46
CA ASN A 45 -9.08 -4.46 24.05
C ASN A 45 -8.67 -3.26 23.21
N TYR A 46 -7.91 -3.53 22.15
CA TYR A 46 -7.47 -2.53 21.20
C TYR A 46 -7.91 -2.92 19.79
N THR A 47 -8.50 -1.96 19.08
CA THR A 47 -8.75 -2.07 17.65
C THR A 47 -7.49 -1.60 16.90
N PRO A 48 -6.95 -2.40 15.97
CA PRO A 48 -5.84 -1.94 15.14
C PRO A 48 -6.20 -0.66 14.37
N GLU A 49 -5.33 0.35 14.43
CA GLU A 49 -5.56 1.68 13.82
C GLU A 49 -5.91 1.60 12.33
N PHE A 50 -5.29 0.65 11.62
CA PHE A 50 -5.46 0.44 10.18
C PHE A 50 -6.17 -0.88 9.85
N ASN A 51 -7.14 -1.28 10.69
CA ASN A 51 -8.05 -2.41 10.43
C ASN A 51 -7.38 -3.74 10.07
N GLY A 52 -6.15 -4.04 10.51
CA GLY A 52 -5.48 -5.30 10.14
C GLY A 52 -4.27 -5.14 9.23
N LEU A 53 -4.09 -3.96 8.64
CA LEU A 53 -2.95 -3.71 7.77
C LEU A 53 -1.67 -3.41 8.55
N ASP A 54 -0.56 -3.90 8.03
CA ASP A 54 0.78 -3.53 8.49
C ASP A 54 0.97 -2.02 8.30
N ALA A 55 1.30 -1.33 9.39
CA ALA A 55 1.43 0.12 9.40
C ALA A 55 2.58 0.62 8.50
N TYR A 56 3.72 -0.09 8.46
CA TYR A 56 4.88 0.27 7.66
C TYR A 56 4.62 0.08 6.16
N TYR A 57 4.05 -1.05 5.78
CA TYR A 57 3.70 -1.31 4.38
C TYR A 57 2.60 -0.37 3.90
N LEU A 58 1.63 -0.05 4.77
CA LEU A 58 0.62 0.97 4.45
C LEU A 58 1.24 2.36 4.24
N ALA A 59 2.27 2.73 5.00
CA ALA A 59 3.04 3.97 4.77
C ALA A 59 3.79 3.98 3.43
N LYS A 60 4.06 2.81 2.87
CA LYS A 60 4.65 2.61 1.53
C LYS A 60 3.61 2.44 0.42
N GLU A 61 2.33 2.71 0.74
CA GLU A 61 1.20 2.58 -0.18
C GLU A 61 0.89 1.13 -0.59
N GLU A 62 1.29 0.17 0.24
CA GLU A 62 1.12 -1.26 0.01
C GLU A 62 0.13 -1.86 1.03
N LEU A 63 -0.77 -2.70 0.53
CA LEU A 63 -1.84 -3.33 1.33
C LEU A 63 -1.40 -4.73 1.76
N VAL A 64 -0.69 -4.79 2.88
CA VAL A 64 -0.18 -6.02 3.48
C VAL A 64 -0.83 -6.23 4.85
N LEU A 65 -1.25 -7.45 5.17
CA LEU A 65 -1.79 -7.76 6.50
C LEU A 65 -0.67 -7.82 7.54
N GLY A 66 -0.94 -7.24 8.69
CA GLY A 66 -0.13 -7.41 9.88
C GLY A 66 -0.34 -8.77 10.54
N SER A 67 0.57 -9.14 11.42
CA SER A 67 0.48 -10.30 12.30
C SER A 67 0.08 -9.87 13.71
N GLU A 68 -0.76 -10.67 14.37
CA GLU A 68 -1.11 -10.48 15.78
C GLU A 68 0.09 -10.68 16.73
N ASP A 69 1.18 -11.30 16.25
CA ASP A 69 2.40 -11.51 17.02
C ASP A 69 3.37 -10.33 16.98
N SER A 70 3.18 -9.38 16.05
CA SER A 70 4.05 -8.20 15.91
C SER A 70 3.21 -6.93 15.97
N TRP A 71 3.11 -6.36 17.16
CA TRP A 71 2.35 -5.14 17.43
C TRP A 71 3.13 -4.14 18.27
N TYR A 72 2.61 -2.91 18.31
CA TYR A 72 3.07 -1.84 19.17
C TYR A 72 1.94 -0.88 19.52
N ILE A 73 1.88 -0.43 20.76
CA ILE A 73 0.95 0.62 21.20
C ILE A 73 1.71 1.93 21.33
N HIS A 74 1.21 2.97 20.68
CA HIS A 74 1.73 4.33 20.80
C HIS A 74 0.61 5.36 20.79
N ASN A 75 0.61 6.26 21.78
CA ASN A 75 -0.46 7.25 21.97
C ASN A 75 -1.85 6.60 21.90
N GLU A 76 -2.04 5.52 22.67
CA GLU A 76 -3.29 4.75 22.78
C GLU A 76 -3.75 4.04 21.49
N LYS A 77 -2.95 4.09 20.42
CA LYS A 77 -3.24 3.43 19.15
C LYS A 77 -2.45 2.15 19.00
N LEU A 78 -3.11 1.10 18.54
CA LEU A 78 -2.49 -0.18 18.22
C LEU A 78 -2.06 -0.21 16.76
N TYR A 79 -0.76 -0.35 16.55
CA TYR A 79 -0.15 -0.61 15.25
C TYR A 79 0.25 -2.07 15.20
N ILE A 80 -0.03 -2.71 14.07
CA ILE A 80 0.34 -4.11 13.80
C ILE A 80 1.28 -4.13 12.61
N PHE A 81 2.10 -5.17 12.57
CA PHE A 81 3.20 -5.35 11.65
C PHE A 81 3.23 -6.80 11.20
N LYS A 82 3.61 -7.04 9.96
CA LYS A 82 3.78 -8.37 9.38
C LYS A 82 4.86 -9.14 10.14
N ASP A 83 5.97 -8.48 10.45
CA ASP A 83 7.13 -9.09 11.09
C ASP A 83 7.90 -8.07 11.97
N ALA A 84 8.98 -8.53 12.59
CA ALA A 84 9.83 -7.68 13.41
C ALA A 84 10.60 -6.63 12.59
N SER A 85 10.93 -6.93 11.33
CA SER A 85 11.71 -6.03 10.47
C SER A 85 10.88 -4.82 10.06
N SER A 86 9.62 -5.00 9.65
CA SER A 86 8.73 -3.89 9.33
C SER A 86 8.45 -3.02 10.56
N LYS A 87 8.35 -3.63 11.74
CA LYS A 87 8.23 -2.93 13.03
C LYS A 87 9.48 -2.10 13.36
N GLU A 88 10.68 -2.65 13.18
CA GLU A 88 11.93 -1.91 13.42
C GLU A 88 12.09 -0.73 12.46
N GLU A 89 11.82 -0.93 11.17
CA GLU A 89 11.90 0.15 10.17
C GLU A 89 10.87 1.25 10.42
N TRP A 90 9.66 0.89 10.90
CA TRP A 90 8.69 1.87 11.37
C TRP A 90 9.25 2.75 12.48
N PHE A 91 9.91 2.15 13.48
CA PHE A 91 10.44 2.89 14.63
C PHE A 91 11.53 3.90 14.27
N ARG A 92 12.39 3.58 13.29
CA ARG A 92 13.45 4.51 12.83
C ARG A 92 12.89 5.86 12.40
N HIS A 93 11.67 5.86 11.86
CA HIS A 93 11.05 7.05 11.26
C HIS A 93 9.59 7.24 11.67
N MET A 94 9.24 6.87 12.90
CA MET A 94 7.85 6.68 13.33
C MET A 94 6.93 7.87 13.04
N SER A 95 7.36 9.11 13.31
CA SER A 95 6.54 10.31 13.06
C SER A 95 6.24 10.49 11.56
N MET A 96 7.23 10.27 10.69
CA MET A 96 7.05 10.34 9.24
C MET A 96 6.16 9.20 8.75
N MET A 97 6.44 7.96 9.18
CA MET A 97 5.71 6.79 8.73
C MET A 97 4.24 6.83 9.17
N ASN A 98 3.98 7.29 10.39
CA ASN A 98 2.61 7.48 10.89
C ASN A 98 1.83 8.49 10.04
N LYS A 99 2.45 9.62 9.69
CA LYS A 99 1.82 10.61 8.79
C LYS A 99 1.51 10.01 7.41
N LYS A 100 2.42 9.23 6.85
CA LYS A 100 2.24 8.57 5.54
C LYS A 100 1.13 7.51 5.59
N ALA A 101 1.18 6.58 6.55
CA ALA A 101 0.17 5.55 6.73
C ALA A 101 -1.22 6.16 6.97
N THR A 102 -1.32 7.17 7.84
CA THR A 102 -2.59 7.88 8.09
C THR A 102 -3.13 8.53 6.82
N LYS A 103 -2.28 9.19 6.03
CA LYS A 103 -2.68 9.79 4.75
C LYS A 103 -3.21 8.72 3.79
N GLN A 104 -2.51 7.60 3.68
CA GLN A 104 -2.92 6.50 2.81
C GLN A 104 -4.23 5.87 3.27
N TRP A 105 -4.36 5.62 4.58
CA TRP A 105 -5.58 5.11 5.19
C TRP A 105 -6.79 6.00 4.91
N LYS A 106 -6.63 7.32 5.02
CA LYS A 106 -7.69 8.29 4.68
C LYS A 106 -8.10 8.23 3.22
N LYS A 107 -7.15 8.06 2.29
CA LYS A 107 -7.47 7.90 0.86
C LYS A 107 -8.29 6.64 0.60
N LEU A 108 -7.93 5.52 1.24
CA LEU A 108 -8.63 4.23 1.07
C LEU A 108 -10.07 4.27 1.60
N ASN A 109 -10.31 5.09 2.62
CA ASN A 109 -11.63 5.23 3.25
C ASN A 109 -12.36 6.52 2.84
N ALA A 110 -11.82 7.27 1.87
CA ALA A 110 -12.54 8.40 1.33
C ALA A 110 -13.83 7.89 0.65
N PRO A 111 -14.96 8.58 0.82
CA PRO A 111 -16.15 8.25 0.05
C PRO A 111 -15.76 8.29 -1.43
N ARG A 112 -16.01 7.19 -2.16
CA ARG A 112 -15.91 7.23 -3.62
C ARG A 112 -16.91 8.27 -4.06
N GLU A 113 -16.46 9.32 -4.74
CA GLU A 113 -17.37 10.21 -5.46
C GLU A 113 -18.12 9.29 -6.44
N GLU A 114 -19.34 8.90 -6.06
CA GLU A 114 -20.29 8.36 -7.02
C GLU A 114 -20.41 9.45 -8.07
N GLU A 115 -19.96 9.13 -9.29
CA GLU A 115 -20.12 9.98 -10.45
C GLU A 115 -21.56 10.47 -10.45
N LYS A 116 -21.74 11.77 -10.17
CA LYS A 116 -22.98 12.48 -10.42
C LYS A 116 -23.21 12.45 -11.93
N PHE A 117 -23.74 11.34 -12.43
CA PHE A 117 -24.54 11.34 -13.64
C PHE A 117 -25.89 11.95 -13.28
N GLU A 118 -25.87 13.25 -12.93
CA GLU A 118 -27.07 14.08 -12.99
C GLU A 118 -27.41 14.22 -14.48
N ASP A 119 -28.22 13.29 -14.95
CA ASP A 119 -29.40 13.53 -15.79
C ASP A 119 -29.28 14.69 -16.81
N MET A 120 -28.37 14.54 -17.78
CA MET A 120 -28.36 15.36 -19.00
C MET A 120 -29.26 14.76 -20.12
N THR A 121 -30.21 13.90 -19.78
CA THR A 121 -31.11 13.28 -20.77
C THR A 121 -32.45 14.02 -20.95
N ASP A 122 -32.86 14.86 -20.00
CA ASP A 122 -34.17 15.54 -20.10
C ASP A 122 -34.15 16.90 -20.80
N ALA A 123 -32.97 17.47 -21.08
CA ALA A 123 -32.87 18.77 -21.77
C ALA A 123 -32.94 18.70 -23.30
N PHE A 124 -32.85 17.51 -23.92
CA PHE A 124 -32.76 17.39 -25.38
C PHE A 124 -34.06 16.93 -26.07
N MET A 125 -35.08 16.49 -25.33
CA MET A 125 -36.29 15.90 -25.93
C MET A 125 -37.55 16.78 -25.88
N ASN A 126 -37.52 17.95 -25.24
CA ASN A 126 -38.69 18.84 -25.10
C ASN A 126 -38.56 20.19 -25.82
N GLY A 127 -37.79 20.26 -26.91
CA GLY A 127 -37.54 21.52 -27.60
C GLY A 127 -37.52 21.42 -29.11
N THR A 128 -38.61 20.99 -29.75
CA THR A 128 -39.14 21.55 -31.02
C THR A 128 -40.33 20.72 -31.53
N SER A 129 -41.52 21.11 -31.10
CA SER A 129 -42.70 21.02 -31.95
C SER A 129 -43.40 22.37 -31.90
N TYR A 130 -43.90 22.79 -33.07
CA TYR A 130 -44.46 24.10 -33.47
C TYR A 130 -43.47 25.12 -34.04
#